data_AF-A0A1B9ES31-F1
#
_entry.id   AF-A0A1B9ES31-F1
#
_cell.length_a   1.000
_cell.length_b   1.000
_cell.length_c   1.000
_cell.angle_alpha   90.00
_cell.angle_beta   90.00
_cell.angle_gamma   90.00
#
_symmetry.space_group_name_H-M   'P 1'
#
loop_
_entity.id
_entity.type
_entity.pdbx_description
1 polymer ?
#
loop_
_entity_poly.entity_id
_entity_poly.type
_entity_poly.pdbx_seq_one_letter_code
_entity_poly.pdbx_strand_id
1 'polypeptide(L)'
;MDVSREEVLAVVESLARPASPEEIADAVEAVRVRARPRLTEFDDPGACVTGEAVLGRLLELKESRQVKGYPREAWVNLGVKPGGTAHPTDLLWWPVTRWRQAAGHRARRDLEARAAAERAKEQSPLRQAVERTLEQRRWDAQHPYEGLDPL
;
A
#
# COMPACT_ATOMS: atom_id res chain seq x y z
N MET A 1 6.60 30.22 -16.58
CA MET A 1 5.71 29.14 -17.09
C MET A 1 5.22 28.39 -15.87
N ASP A 2 3.95 28.56 -15.51
CA ASP A 2 3.38 27.84 -14.37
C ASP A 2 3.31 26.35 -14.66
N VAL A 3 3.35 25.53 -13.62
CA VAL A 3 3.17 24.08 -13.72
C VAL A 3 1.69 23.79 -13.93
N SER A 4 1.37 23.15 -15.05
CA SER A 4 0.00 22.74 -15.34
C SER A 4 -0.38 21.50 -14.53
N ARG A 5 -1.69 21.38 -14.29
CA ARG A 5 -2.27 20.23 -13.61
C ARG A 5 -2.06 18.93 -14.41
N GLU A 6 -2.18 19.01 -15.72
CA GLU A 6 -2.04 17.89 -16.64
C GLU A 6 -0.61 17.36 -16.67
N GLU A 7 0.40 18.24 -16.64
CA GLU A 7 1.81 17.82 -16.57
C GLU A 7 2.11 17.06 -15.27
N VAL A 8 1.65 17.59 -14.12
CA VAL A 8 1.85 16.92 -12.83
C VAL A 8 1.17 15.56 -12.83
N LEU A 9 -0.07 15.47 -13.33
CA LEU A 9 -0.78 14.20 -13.40
C LEU A 9 -0.05 13.18 -14.28
N ALA A 10 0.39 13.59 -15.48
CA ALA A 10 1.11 12.70 -16.40
C ALA A 10 2.41 12.17 -15.78
N VAL A 11 3.17 13.04 -15.10
CA VAL A 11 4.38 12.62 -14.38
C VAL A 11 4.02 11.64 -13.27
N VAL A 12 3.05 11.96 -12.41
CA VAL A 12 2.64 11.09 -11.30
C VAL A 12 2.14 9.73 -11.79
N GLU A 13 1.44 9.67 -12.93
CA GLU A 13 0.99 8.43 -13.58
C GLU A 13 2.14 7.59 -14.13
N SER A 14 3.22 8.23 -14.56
CA SER A 14 4.44 7.55 -15.05
C SER A 14 5.31 6.97 -13.92
N LEU A 15 5.13 7.42 -12.67
CA LEU A 15 5.96 6.98 -11.56
C LEU A 15 5.66 5.53 -11.17
N ALA A 16 6.73 4.73 -11.05
CA ALA A 16 6.66 3.34 -10.60
C ALA A 16 6.34 3.19 -9.10
N ARG A 17 6.47 4.26 -8.31
CA ARG A 17 6.29 4.26 -6.85
C ARG A 17 5.79 5.63 -6.37
N PRO A 18 5.17 5.71 -5.17
CA PRO A 18 4.83 6.99 -4.55
C PRO A 18 6.06 7.87 -4.36
N ALA A 19 5.92 9.18 -4.60
CA ALA A 19 7.01 10.14 -4.55
C ALA A 19 6.60 11.43 -3.81
N SER A 20 7.59 12.19 -3.33
CA SER A 20 7.34 13.49 -2.71
C SER A 20 7.03 14.58 -3.74
N PRO A 21 6.41 15.72 -3.36
CA PRO A 21 6.21 16.86 -4.26
C PRO A 21 7.51 17.36 -4.89
N GLU A 22 8.62 17.33 -4.16
CA GLU A 22 9.95 17.74 -4.64
C GLU A 22 10.47 16.77 -5.71
N GLU A 23 10.38 15.46 -5.49
CA GLU A 23 10.78 14.46 -6.48
C GLU A 23 9.90 14.54 -7.74
N ILE A 24 8.61 14.88 -7.59
CA ILE A 24 7.71 15.11 -8.71
C ILE A 24 8.09 16.39 -9.45
N ALA A 25 8.47 17.46 -8.74
CA ALA A 25 8.97 18.69 -9.34
C ALA A 25 10.22 18.43 -10.19
N ASP A 26 11.20 17.70 -9.66
CA ASP A 26 12.41 17.30 -10.39
C ASP A 26 12.08 16.48 -11.64
N ALA A 27 11.11 15.56 -11.53
CA ALA A 27 10.67 14.74 -12.65
C ALA A 27 9.94 15.57 -13.73
N VAL A 28 9.12 16.54 -13.35
CA VAL A 28 8.47 17.48 -14.28
C VAL A 28 9.53 18.31 -15.02
N GLU A 29 10.50 18.85 -14.30
CA GLU A 29 11.60 19.63 -14.90
C GLU A 29 12.41 18.76 -15.87
N ALA A 30 12.75 17.52 -15.48
CA ALA A 30 13.47 16.60 -16.35
C ALA A 30 12.71 16.26 -17.64
N VAL A 31 11.37 16.13 -17.58
CA VAL A 31 10.52 15.94 -18.77
C VAL A 31 10.52 17.18 -19.65
N ARG A 32 10.37 18.38 -19.06
CA ARG A 32 10.40 19.65 -19.78
C ARG A 32 11.73 19.87 -20.50
N VAL A 33 12.86 19.62 -19.82
CA VAL A 33 14.21 19.73 -20.41
C VAL A 33 14.38 18.79 -21.61
N ARG A 34 13.91 17.53 -21.51
CA ARG A 34 13.99 16.57 -22.61
C ARG A 34 13.11 16.94 -23.81
N ALA A 35 11.99 17.62 -23.58
CA ALA A 35 11.06 18.04 -24.61
C ALA A 35 11.50 19.31 -25.35
N ARG A 36 12.47 20.08 -24.81
CA ARG A 36 12.97 21.29 -25.48
C ARG A 36 13.76 20.93 -26.75
N PRO A 37 13.41 21.53 -27.90
CA PRO A 37 14.25 21.47 -29.09
C PRO A 37 15.65 22.03 -28.76
N ARG A 38 16.71 21.39 -29.23
CA ARG A 38 18.10 21.88 -29.10
C ARG A 38 18.30 23.14 -29.93
N LEU A 39 17.80 24.29 -29.51
CA LEU A 39 18.00 25.55 -30.21
C LEU A 39 18.35 26.68 -29.24
N THR A 40 19.59 27.12 -29.39
CA THR A 40 20.19 28.42 -29.03
C THR A 40 20.34 28.80 -27.55
N GLU A 41 21.52 29.34 -27.25
CA GLU A 41 22.08 29.70 -25.94
C GLU A 41 21.35 30.85 -25.20
N PHE A 42 20.10 31.14 -25.57
CA PHE A 42 19.35 32.32 -25.12
C PHE A 42 17.90 32.05 -24.71
N ASP A 43 17.51 30.80 -24.48
CA ASP A 43 16.26 30.53 -23.77
C ASP A 43 16.49 30.75 -22.27
N ASP A 44 15.83 31.78 -21.72
CA ASP A 44 15.69 32.01 -20.29
C ASP A 44 15.34 30.67 -19.62
N PRO A 45 16.11 30.21 -18.61
CA PRO A 45 15.74 29.01 -17.87
C PRO A 45 14.43 29.31 -17.15
N GLY A 46 13.32 29.06 -17.84
CA GLY A 46 11.99 29.39 -17.35
C GLY A 46 11.83 28.94 -15.90
N ALA A 47 11.08 29.71 -15.11
CA ALA A 47 10.97 29.55 -13.67
C ALA A 47 10.96 28.07 -13.22
N CYS A 48 11.94 27.72 -12.37
CA CYS A 48 12.11 26.37 -11.86
C CYS A 48 10.81 25.89 -11.20
N VAL A 49 10.44 24.65 -11.48
CA VAL A 49 9.30 24.02 -10.82
C VAL A 49 9.62 23.77 -9.35
N THR A 50 8.86 24.38 -8.44
CA THR A 50 9.03 24.19 -7.01
C THR A 50 8.13 23.07 -6.49
N GLY A 51 8.57 22.39 -5.43
CA GLY A 51 7.76 21.39 -4.72
C GLY A 51 6.44 21.97 -4.19
N GLU A 52 6.41 23.25 -3.80
CA GLU A 52 5.20 23.94 -3.35
C GLU A 52 4.17 24.11 -4.48
N ALA A 53 4.61 24.53 -5.66
CA ALA A 53 3.74 24.65 -6.83
C ALA A 53 3.15 23.29 -7.22
N VAL A 54 3.96 22.24 -7.17
CA VAL A 54 3.51 20.85 -7.41
C VAL A 54 2.54 20.39 -6.33
N LEU A 55 2.80 20.69 -5.06
CA LEU A 55 1.91 20.35 -3.96
C LEU A 55 0.52 20.99 -4.14
N GLY A 56 0.47 22.26 -4.55
CA GLY A 56 -0.79 22.93 -4.90
C GLY A 56 -1.59 22.15 -5.94
N ARG A 57 -0.93 21.72 -7.03
CA ARG A 57 -1.57 20.90 -8.08
C ARG A 57 -1.96 19.51 -7.59
N LEU A 58 -1.16 18.87 -6.74
CA LEU A 58 -1.48 17.57 -6.16
C LEU A 58 -2.72 17.63 -5.27
N LEU A 59 -2.94 18.73 -4.55
CA LEU A 59 -4.15 18.95 -3.76
C LEU A 59 -5.38 19.08 -4.67
N GLU A 60 -5.32 19.85 -5.75
CA GLU A 60 -6.41 19.94 -6.75
C GLU A 60 -6.72 18.56 -7.38
N LEU A 61 -5.68 17.79 -7.72
CA LEU A 61 -5.81 16.44 -8.26
C LEU A 61 -6.40 15.45 -7.25
N LYS A 62 -6.13 15.65 -5.95
CA LYS A 62 -6.70 14.85 -4.86
C LYS A 62 -8.20 15.10 -4.73
N GLU A 63 -8.63 16.35 -4.80
CA GLU A 63 -10.05 16.72 -4.79
C GLU A 63 -10.80 16.08 -5.96
N SER A 64 -10.16 16.06 -7.13
CA SER A 64 -10.65 15.39 -8.33
C SER A 64 -10.50 13.86 -8.31
N ARG A 65 -10.01 13.28 -7.21
CA ARG A 65 -9.82 11.83 -7.01
C ARG A 65 -8.92 11.16 -8.06
N GLN A 66 -7.93 11.89 -8.58
CA GLN A 66 -6.95 11.35 -9.53
C GLN A 66 -5.70 10.84 -8.81
N VAL A 67 -5.32 11.47 -7.70
CA VAL A 67 -4.15 11.08 -6.88
C VAL A 67 -4.52 10.86 -5.42
N LYS A 68 -3.67 10.13 -4.69
CA LYS A 68 -3.72 9.97 -3.23
C LYS A 68 -2.39 10.38 -2.63
N GLY A 69 -2.45 11.20 -1.59
CA GLY A 69 -1.33 11.52 -0.72
C GLY A 69 -1.48 10.78 0.60
N TYR A 70 -0.48 10.01 0.99
CA TYR A 70 -0.43 9.29 2.26
C TYR A 70 0.98 9.34 2.87
N PRO A 71 1.09 9.21 4.21
CA PRO A 71 2.38 9.04 4.84
C PRO A 71 3.03 7.72 4.42
N ARG A 72 4.35 7.66 4.58
CA ARG A 72 5.18 6.53 4.15
C ARG A 72 4.69 5.19 4.70
N GLU A 73 4.36 5.17 5.99
CA GLU A 73 3.90 3.99 6.73
C GLU A 73 2.58 3.46 6.17
N ALA A 74 1.68 4.34 5.75
CA ALA A 74 0.41 3.94 5.15
C ALA A 74 0.61 3.26 3.79
N TRP A 75 1.58 3.71 2.98
CA TRP A 75 1.95 3.02 1.75
C TRP A 75 2.58 1.65 2.01
N VAL A 76 3.46 1.55 3.02
CA VAL A 76 4.05 0.27 3.44
C VAL A 76 2.98 -0.71 3.88
N ASN A 77 1.98 -0.26 4.65
CA ASN A 77 0.84 -1.08 5.07
C ASN A 77 -0.04 -1.56 3.91
N LEU A 78 -0.04 -0.86 2.78
CA LEU A 78 -0.68 -1.30 1.53
C LEU A 78 0.18 -2.30 0.74
N GLY A 79 1.37 -2.66 1.24
CA GLY A 79 2.33 -3.50 0.54
C GLY A 79 3.08 -2.78 -0.57
N VAL A 80 3.02 -1.45 -0.62
CA VAL A 80 3.78 -0.62 -1.55
C VAL A 80 5.09 -0.24 -0.86
N LYS A 81 6.22 -0.44 -1.53
CA LYS A 81 7.54 -0.03 -1.01
C LYS A 81 7.86 1.38 -1.52
N PRO A 82 7.61 2.45 -0.73
CA PRO A 82 8.11 3.77 -1.08
C PRO A 82 9.63 3.74 -1.16
N GLY A 83 10.20 4.43 -2.15
CA GLY A 83 11.64 4.61 -2.26
C GLY A 83 12.21 5.38 -1.08
N GLY A 84 13.53 5.37 -0.91
CA GLY A 84 14.17 6.41 -0.12
C GLY A 84 13.87 7.76 -0.77
N THR A 85 13.39 8.72 0.01
CA THR A 85 13.18 10.07 -0.48
C THR A 85 14.45 10.88 -0.19
N ALA A 86 14.93 11.63 -1.19
CA ALA A 86 16.03 12.57 -0.96
C ALA A 86 15.58 13.75 -0.08
N HIS A 87 14.26 14.01 -0.06
CA HIS A 87 13.63 15.08 0.70
C HIS A 87 12.75 14.49 1.81
N PRO A 88 12.90 14.96 3.06
CA PRO A 88 12.01 14.55 4.14
C PRO A 88 10.65 15.23 3.94
N THR A 89 9.65 14.45 3.53
CA THR A 89 8.28 14.93 3.32
C THR A 89 7.28 14.01 4.01
N ASP A 90 6.26 14.60 4.64
CA ASP A 90 5.25 13.87 5.41
C ASP A 90 4.28 13.05 4.54
N LEU A 91 4.14 13.41 3.25
CA LEU A 91 3.20 12.80 2.32
C LEU A 91 3.85 12.42 0.99
N LEU A 92 3.60 11.17 0.58
CA LEU A 92 3.95 10.65 -0.73
C LEU A 92 2.70 10.48 -1.59
N TRP A 93 2.83 10.82 -2.87
CA TRP A 93 1.74 10.94 -3.81
C TRP A 93 1.81 9.89 -4.91
N TRP A 94 0.68 9.30 -5.25
CA TRP A 94 0.58 8.31 -6.32
C TRP A 94 -0.84 8.27 -6.94
N PRO A 95 -1.02 7.76 -8.18
CA PRO A 95 -2.32 7.69 -8.82
C PRO A 95 -3.33 6.85 -8.04
N VAL A 96 -4.59 7.26 -8.05
CA VAL A 96 -5.70 6.52 -7.45
C VAL A 96 -5.85 5.12 -8.06
N THR A 97 -5.57 4.96 -9.35
CA THR A 97 -5.62 3.66 -10.03
C THR A 97 -4.63 2.66 -9.43
N ARG A 98 -3.38 3.09 -9.23
CA ARG A 98 -2.33 2.30 -8.57
C ARG A 98 -2.65 2.03 -7.12
N TRP A 99 -3.16 3.02 -6.39
CA TRP A 99 -3.62 2.84 -5.02
C TRP A 99 -4.73 1.79 -4.90
N ARG A 100 -5.76 1.83 -5.77
CA ARG A 100 -6.85 0.84 -5.78
C ARG A 100 -6.32 -0.57 -6.03
N GLN A 101 -5.37 -0.71 -6.95
CA GLN A 101 -4.72 -1.99 -7.24
C GLN A 101 -3.99 -2.52 -5.99
N ALA A 102 -3.18 -1.69 -5.34
CA ALA A 102 -2.46 -2.06 -4.12
C ALA A 102 -3.41 -2.44 -2.97
N ALA A 103 -4.46 -1.65 -2.75
CA ALA A 103 -5.48 -1.94 -1.75
C ALA A 103 -6.20 -3.27 -2.04
N GLY A 104 -6.51 -3.54 -3.31
CA GLY A 104 -7.09 -4.82 -3.74
C GLY A 104 -6.16 -6.01 -3.48
N HIS A 105 -4.87 -5.88 -3.77
CA HIS A 105 -3.89 -6.92 -3.47
C HIS A 105 -3.77 -7.19 -1.96
N ARG A 106 -3.77 -6.14 -1.14
CA ARG A 106 -3.77 -6.28 0.32
C ARG A 106 -5.02 -7.03 0.80
N ALA A 107 -6.21 -6.63 0.34
CA ALA A 107 -7.46 -7.27 0.74
C ALA A 107 -7.48 -8.78 0.42
N ARG A 108 -6.96 -9.17 -0.75
CA ARG A 108 -6.82 -10.59 -1.12
C ARG A 108 -5.86 -11.33 -0.19
N ARG A 109 -4.69 -10.76 0.08
CA ARG A 109 -3.71 -11.34 1.01
C ARG A 109 -4.31 -11.53 2.42
N ASP A 110 -5.06 -10.55 2.90
CA ASP A 110 -5.69 -10.62 4.22
C ASP A 110 -6.76 -11.72 4.27
N LEU A 111 -7.53 -11.91 3.20
CA LEU A 111 -8.49 -13.01 3.08
C LEU A 111 -7.79 -14.38 3.05
N GLU A 112 -6.71 -14.50 2.27
CA GLU A 112 -5.91 -15.72 2.19
C GLU A 112 -5.26 -16.07 3.54
N ALA A 113 -4.72 -15.08 4.24
CA ALA A 113 -4.13 -15.24 5.56
C ALA A 113 -5.18 -15.70 6.60
N ARG A 114 -6.40 -15.15 6.55
CA ARG A 114 -7.50 -15.59 7.41
C ARG A 114 -7.92 -17.03 7.10
N ALA A 115 -8.08 -17.37 5.83
CA ALA A 115 -8.42 -18.73 5.43
C ALA A 115 -7.35 -19.74 5.85
N ALA A 116 -6.06 -19.38 5.71
CA ALA A 116 -4.95 -20.20 6.18
C ALA A 116 -4.96 -20.36 7.71
N ALA A 117 -5.22 -19.28 8.44
CA ALA A 117 -5.33 -19.32 9.90
C ALA A 117 -6.49 -20.20 10.38
N GLU A 118 -7.66 -20.13 9.73
CA GLU A 118 -8.79 -21.01 10.06
C GLU A 118 -8.47 -22.49 9.76
N ARG A 119 -7.86 -22.80 8.61
CA ARG A 119 -7.39 -24.17 8.33
C ARG A 119 -6.38 -24.67 9.35
N ALA A 120 -5.46 -23.81 9.79
CA ALA A 120 -4.49 -24.16 10.82
C ALA A 120 -5.15 -24.44 12.18
N LYS A 121 -6.21 -23.70 12.53
CA LYS A 121 -7.02 -23.98 13.73
C LYS A 121 -7.78 -25.31 13.61
N GLU A 122 -8.37 -25.59 12.45
CA GLU A 122 -9.08 -26.85 12.20
C GLU A 122 -8.15 -28.07 12.27
N GLN A 123 -6.94 -27.94 11.72
CA GLN A 123 -5.93 -29.00 11.70
C GLN A 123 -5.09 -29.04 12.99
N SER A 124 -5.46 -28.25 14.01
CA SER A 124 -4.68 -28.16 15.23
C SER A 124 -4.71 -29.49 16.01
N PRO A 125 -3.55 -30.10 16.31
CA PRO A 125 -3.49 -31.33 17.10
C PRO A 125 -4.03 -31.13 18.52
N LEU A 126 -4.00 -29.89 19.04
CA LEU A 126 -4.62 -29.55 20.32
C LEU A 126 -6.15 -29.68 20.29
N ARG A 127 -6.78 -29.33 19.17
CA ARG A 127 -8.23 -29.52 19.01
C ARG A 127 -8.59 -31.00 19.03
N GLN A 128 -7.84 -31.83 18.31
CA GLN A 128 -8.03 -33.28 18.31
C GLN A 128 -7.80 -33.90 19.70
N ALA A 129 -6.80 -33.41 20.44
CA ALA A 129 -6.54 -33.86 21.81
C ALA A 129 -7.70 -33.48 22.77
N VAL A 130 -8.25 -32.28 22.63
CA VAL A 130 -9.41 -31.82 23.43
C VAL A 130 -10.66 -32.61 23.08
N GLU A 131 -10.95 -32.86 21.80
CA GLU A 131 -12.08 -33.68 21.36
C GLU A 131 -11.99 -35.10 21.93
N ARG A 132 -10.83 -35.78 21.81
CA ARG A 132 -10.62 -37.10 22.43
C ARG A 132 -10.84 -37.08 23.95
N THR A 133 -10.37 -36.04 24.64
CA THR A 133 -10.55 -35.92 26.09
C THR A 133 -12.02 -35.73 26.47
N LEU A 134 -12.79 -34.98 25.68
CA LEU A 134 -14.23 -34.81 25.89
C LEU A 134 -15.02 -36.08 25.58
N GLU A 135 -14.63 -36.82 24.54
CA GLU A 135 -15.21 -38.13 24.21
C GLU A 135 -14.95 -39.13 25.34
N GLN A 136 -13.72 -39.20 25.86
CA GLN A 136 -13.40 -40.05 27.01
C GLN A 136 -14.27 -39.72 28.22
N ARG A 137 -14.40 -38.43 28.56
CA ARG A 137 -15.25 -38.01 29.70
C ARG A 137 -16.72 -38.36 29.50
N ARG A 138 -17.23 -38.29 28.26
CA ARG A 138 -18.61 -38.69 27.93
C ARG A 138 -18.78 -40.20 28.05
N TRP A 139 -17.79 -40.96 27.60
CA TRP A 139 -17.76 -42.41 27.74
C TRP A 139 -17.77 -42.84 29.21
N ASP A 140 -16.86 -42.28 30.01
CA ASP A 140 -16.74 -42.55 31.45
C ASP A 140 -18.04 -42.21 32.20
N ALA A 141 -18.73 -41.12 31.83
CA ALA A 141 -20.01 -40.75 32.41
C ALA A 141 -21.16 -41.71 32.05
N GLN A 142 -21.07 -42.38 30.90
CA GLN A 142 -22.06 -43.38 30.45
C GLN A 142 -21.77 -44.79 31.00
N HIS A 143 -20.50 -45.07 31.36
CA HIS A 143 -20.05 -46.37 31.84
C HIS A 143 -19.36 -46.26 33.22
N PRO A 144 -20.03 -45.70 34.25
CA PRO A 144 -19.39 -45.31 35.51
C PRO A 144 -18.86 -46.47 36.35
N TYR A 145 -19.23 -47.72 36.02
CA TYR A 145 -18.83 -48.92 36.76
C TYR A 145 -17.92 -49.86 35.94
N GLU A 146 -17.64 -49.58 34.67
CA GLU A 146 -16.69 -50.36 33.88
C GLU A 146 -15.26 -49.97 34.27
N GLY A 147 -14.55 -50.86 34.97
CA GLY A 147 -13.19 -50.64 35.49
C GLY A 147 -13.07 -50.66 37.01
N LEU A 148 -14.19 -50.75 37.73
CA LEU A 148 -14.16 -51.20 39.13
C LEU A 148 -14.00 -52.72 39.12
N ASP A 149 -12.80 -53.18 39.49
CA ASP A 149 -12.53 -54.60 39.71
C ASP A 149 -13.53 -55.11 40.77
N PRO A 150 -14.37 -56.12 40.46
CA PRO A 150 -15.30 -56.66 41.44
C PRO A 150 -14.49 -57.40 42.50
N LEU A 151 -14.35 -56.77 43.67
CA LEU A 151 -13.85 -57.41 44.90
C LEU A 151 -14.69 -58.64 45.26
#